data_AF-A0A959P350-F1
#
_entry.id   AF-A0A959P350-F1
#
_cell.length_a   1.000
_cell.length_b   1.000
_cell.length_c   1.000
_cell.angle_alpha   90.00
_cell.angle_beta   90.00
_cell.angle_gamma   90.00
#
_symmetry.space_group_name_H-M   'P 1'
#
loop_
_entity.id
_entity.type
_entity.pdbx_description
1 polymer ?
#
loop_
_entity_poly.entity_id
_entity_poly.type
_entity_poly.pdbx_seq_one_letter_code
_entity_poly.pdbx_strand_id
1 'polypeptide(L)'
;MNIIGLKKIKNNLILRVFGSIYRPGHYYSTIPNINEVYQFREQISNQSLPDCINLCVENQLNILKEFDNFYHEEENRIRTWINSRYTINNNYFIEGDANILFGIIKKYSPKRIIEIGSGFSSALMLDINQKFYNNSIELVFIEPYPEDRLNQLIYTDDKCEVIKRKVQNINPALFSSLKENDILFIDSSHVSKMGSDLNFILNDHP
;
A
#
# COMPACT_ATOMS: atom_id res chain seq x y z
N MET A 1 34.38 -7.83 16.66
CA MET A 1 34.19 -8.00 15.19
C MET A 1 32.89 -7.27 14.82
N ASN A 2 32.99 -6.12 14.16
CA ASN A 2 31.89 -5.16 14.01
C ASN A 2 30.72 -5.70 13.17
N ILE A 3 29.49 -5.52 13.68
CA ILE A 3 28.20 -5.89 13.05
C ILE A 3 28.07 -5.35 11.61
N ILE A 4 28.75 -4.24 11.32
CA ILE A 4 28.81 -3.58 10.01
C ILE A 4 29.48 -4.47 8.94
N GLY A 5 30.50 -5.25 9.31
CA GLY A 5 31.23 -6.13 8.38
C GLY A 5 30.40 -7.33 7.92
N LEU A 6 29.63 -7.94 8.83
CA LEU A 6 28.77 -9.09 8.54
C LEU A 6 27.60 -8.74 7.61
N LYS A 7 26.99 -7.56 7.76
CA LYS A 7 25.93 -7.05 6.85
C LYS A 7 26.48 -6.84 5.43
N LYS A 8 27.66 -6.22 5.30
CA LYS A 8 28.28 -5.93 3.99
C LYS A 8 28.67 -7.21 3.23
N ILE A 9 29.19 -8.22 3.95
CA ILE A 9 29.53 -9.54 3.37
C ILE A 9 28.26 -10.30 2.95
N LYS A 10 27.22 -10.34 3.79
CA LYS A 10 25.94 -10.98 3.45
C LYS A 10 25.27 -10.34 2.23
N ASN A 11 25.25 -9.01 2.14
CA ASN A 11 24.65 -8.29 1.00
C ASN A 11 25.44 -8.56 -0.29
N ASN A 12 26.78 -8.57 -0.24
CA ASN A 12 27.62 -8.93 -1.38
C ASN A 12 27.42 -10.38 -1.84
N LEU A 13 27.14 -11.31 -0.92
CA LEU A 13 26.87 -12.71 -1.27
C LEU A 13 25.50 -12.86 -1.94
N ILE A 14 24.45 -12.21 -1.42
CA ILE A 14 23.11 -12.24 -2.02
C ILE A 14 23.16 -11.62 -3.42
N LEU A 15 23.78 -10.45 -3.58
CA LEU A 15 24.00 -9.81 -4.88
C LEU A 15 24.73 -10.72 -5.87
N ARG A 16 25.82 -11.37 -5.45
CA ARG A 16 26.62 -12.23 -6.33
C ARG A 16 25.92 -13.52 -6.73
N VAL A 17 25.14 -14.12 -5.83
CA VAL A 17 24.50 -15.42 -6.07
C VAL A 17 23.16 -15.26 -6.78
N PHE A 18 22.44 -14.19 -6.48
CA PHE A 18 21.05 -14.00 -6.90
C PHE A 18 20.85 -12.78 -7.81
N GLY A 19 21.85 -11.92 -8.00
CA GLY A 19 21.69 -10.68 -8.76
C GLY A 19 20.76 -9.66 -8.10
N SER A 20 20.40 -9.85 -6.82
CA SER A 20 19.48 -8.98 -6.07
C SER A 20 20.13 -8.53 -4.76
N ILE A 21 19.82 -7.31 -4.31
CA ILE A 21 20.19 -6.84 -2.95
C ILE A 21 19.29 -7.43 -1.86
N TYR A 22 18.16 -8.01 -2.25
CA TYR A 22 17.18 -8.62 -1.35
C TYR A 22 17.23 -10.14 -1.44
N ARG A 23 17.09 -10.81 -0.29
CA ARG A 23 17.07 -12.28 -0.23
C ARG A 23 15.84 -12.84 -0.97
N PRO A 24 15.93 -14.05 -1.53
CA PRO A 24 14.75 -14.76 -2.03
C PRO A 24 13.61 -14.76 -1.01
N GLY A 25 12.40 -14.41 -1.46
CA GLY A 25 11.21 -14.30 -0.61
C GLY A 25 10.97 -12.93 0.01
N HIS A 26 11.96 -12.04 0.06
CA HIS A 26 11.72 -10.65 0.48
C HIS A 26 10.75 -9.96 -0.48
N TYR A 27 9.91 -9.05 0.02
CA TYR A 27 8.86 -8.40 -0.80
C TYR A 27 9.45 -7.63 -1.99
N TYR A 28 10.55 -6.89 -1.82
CA TYR A 28 11.32 -6.30 -2.94
C TYR A 28 12.26 -7.25 -3.73
N SER A 29 12.28 -8.55 -3.44
CA SER A 29 13.09 -9.51 -4.23
C SER A 29 12.26 -10.10 -5.36
N THR A 30 12.78 -10.07 -6.58
CA THR A 30 12.21 -10.77 -7.74
C THR A 30 12.34 -12.29 -7.67
N ILE A 31 13.16 -12.80 -6.75
CA ILE A 31 13.33 -14.23 -6.53
C ILE A 31 12.37 -14.68 -5.44
N PRO A 32 11.47 -15.65 -5.73
CA PRO A 32 10.53 -16.15 -4.73
C PRO A 32 11.24 -17.01 -3.67
N ASN A 33 10.60 -17.15 -2.51
CA ASN A 33 11.03 -18.14 -1.53
C ASN A 33 10.67 -19.54 -2.07
N ILE A 34 11.61 -20.49 -2.04
CA ILE A 34 11.36 -21.83 -2.58
C ILE A 34 10.20 -22.56 -1.87
N ASN A 35 10.01 -22.33 -0.57
CA ASN A 35 8.90 -22.92 0.17
C ASN A 35 7.56 -22.30 -0.23
N GLU A 36 7.53 -20.98 -0.49
CA GLU A 36 6.34 -20.30 -1.02
C GLU A 36 6.01 -20.82 -2.42
N VAL A 37 7.01 -21.04 -3.27
CA VAL A 37 6.82 -21.65 -4.60
C VAL A 37 6.10 -23.00 -4.48
N TYR A 38 6.54 -23.88 -3.57
CA TYR A 38 5.88 -25.17 -3.38
C TYR A 38 4.44 -25.03 -2.89
N GLN A 39 4.17 -24.11 -1.96
CA GLN A 39 2.81 -23.84 -1.46
C GLN A 39 1.89 -23.30 -2.56
N PHE A 40 2.37 -22.33 -3.34
CA PHE A 40 1.60 -21.73 -4.44
C PHE A 40 1.42 -22.68 -5.62
N ARG A 41 2.35 -23.62 -5.84
CA ARG A 41 2.27 -24.58 -6.95
C ARG A 41 0.98 -25.40 -6.91
N GLU A 42 0.49 -25.72 -5.71
CA GLU A 42 -0.78 -26.44 -5.53
C GLU A 42 -2.02 -25.56 -5.77
N GLN A 43 -1.85 -24.23 -5.77
CA GLN A 43 -2.91 -23.23 -5.94
C GLN A 43 -2.95 -22.63 -7.34
N ILE A 44 -2.03 -23.02 -8.25
CA ILE A 44 -2.02 -22.54 -9.63
C ILE A 44 -3.32 -23.00 -10.31
N SER A 45 -4.17 -22.04 -10.63
CA SER A 45 -5.32 -22.26 -11.49
C SER A 45 -4.98 -21.87 -12.93
N ASN A 46 -5.54 -22.57 -13.92
CA ASN A 46 -5.47 -22.17 -15.33
C ASN A 46 -6.51 -21.07 -15.62
N GLN A 47 -6.56 -20.02 -14.81
CA GLN A 47 -7.42 -18.88 -15.09
C GLN A 47 -6.88 -18.11 -16.29
N SER A 48 -7.79 -17.69 -17.16
CA SER A 48 -7.46 -16.74 -18.22
C SER A 48 -7.02 -15.43 -17.58
N LEU A 49 -6.00 -14.79 -18.16
CA LEU A 49 -5.69 -13.41 -17.81
C LEU A 49 -6.97 -12.57 -17.94
N PRO A 50 -7.26 -11.67 -17.00
CA PRO A 50 -8.42 -10.81 -17.13
C PRO A 50 -8.35 -10.01 -18.44
N ASP A 51 -9.52 -9.67 -18.97
CA ASP A 51 -9.61 -8.65 -20.02
C ASP A 51 -8.89 -7.38 -19.55
N CYS A 52 -8.35 -6.62 -20.50
CA CYS A 52 -7.53 -5.45 -20.17
C CYS A 52 -8.23 -4.53 -19.16
N ILE A 53 -7.48 -4.04 -18.17
CA ILE A 53 -7.99 -3.06 -17.20
C ILE A 53 -8.37 -1.80 -17.98
N ASN A 54 -9.66 -1.46 -18.00
CA ASN A 54 -10.09 -0.17 -18.52
C ASN A 54 -9.60 0.94 -17.58
N LEU A 55 -8.56 1.65 -18.01
CA LEU A 55 -7.97 2.73 -17.24
C LEU A 55 -8.89 3.95 -17.09
N CYS A 56 -9.93 4.11 -17.92
CA CYS A 56 -10.84 5.26 -17.84
C CYS A 56 -10.10 6.61 -17.80
N VAL A 57 -9.05 6.77 -18.61
CA VAL A 57 -8.09 7.89 -18.54
C VAL A 57 -8.79 9.27 -18.59
N GLU A 58 -9.77 9.45 -19.47
CA GLU A 58 -10.51 10.71 -19.57
C GLU A 58 -11.23 11.08 -18.27
N ASN A 59 -11.84 10.10 -17.60
CA ASN A 59 -12.48 10.31 -16.31
C ASN A 59 -11.43 10.65 -15.23
N GLN A 60 -10.28 9.96 -15.22
CA GLN A 60 -9.20 10.29 -14.27
C GLN A 60 -8.73 11.74 -14.45
N LEU A 61 -8.52 12.18 -15.70
CA LEU A 61 -8.13 13.56 -15.99
C LEU A 61 -9.20 14.58 -15.58
N ASN A 62 -10.49 14.25 -15.73
CA ASN A 62 -11.57 15.11 -15.27
C ASN A 62 -11.61 15.21 -13.74
N ILE A 63 -11.41 14.09 -13.03
CA ILE A 63 -11.30 14.07 -11.57
C ILE A 63 -10.12 14.94 -11.10
N LEU A 64 -8.96 14.85 -11.77
CA LEU A 64 -7.79 15.66 -11.41
C LEU A 64 -8.07 17.17 -11.50
N LYS A 65 -8.82 17.62 -12.51
CA LYS A 65 -9.22 19.04 -12.64
C LYS A 65 -10.11 19.49 -11.48
N GLU A 66 -10.92 18.60 -10.91
CA GLU A 66 -11.75 18.93 -9.75
C GLU A 66 -10.90 19.16 -8.49
N PHE A 67 -9.73 18.52 -8.39
CA PHE A 67 -8.86 18.63 -7.22
C PHE A 67 -8.23 20.02 -7.07
N ASP A 68 -8.07 20.77 -8.16
CA ASP A 68 -7.54 22.14 -8.12
C ASP A 68 -8.31 23.02 -7.13
N ASN A 69 -9.64 22.81 -7.03
CA ASN A 69 -10.49 23.53 -6.11
C ASN A 69 -10.14 23.31 -4.63
N PHE A 70 -9.56 22.17 -4.28
CA PHE A 70 -9.25 21.82 -2.89
C PHE A 70 -7.98 22.51 -2.38
N TYR A 71 -7.00 22.78 -3.24
CA TYR A 71 -5.68 23.25 -2.80
C TYR A 71 -5.56 24.77 -2.62
N HIS A 72 -6.66 25.51 -2.89
CA HIS A 72 -6.72 26.95 -2.63
C HIS A 72 -6.61 27.25 -1.13
N GLU A 73 -7.20 26.41 -0.28
CA GLU A 73 -7.15 26.56 1.17
C GLU A 73 -5.82 26.08 1.73
N GLU A 74 -5.21 26.88 2.61
CA GLU A 74 -3.92 26.55 3.21
C GLU A 74 -3.96 25.27 4.04
N GLU A 75 -5.08 25.00 4.70
CA GLU A 75 -5.27 23.80 5.52
C GLU A 75 -5.25 22.49 4.72
N ASN A 76 -5.57 22.57 3.42
CA ASN A 76 -5.58 21.43 2.49
C ASN A 76 -4.21 21.18 1.85
N ARG A 77 -3.22 22.06 2.07
CA ARG A 77 -1.85 21.88 1.58
C ARG A 77 -1.08 20.98 2.55
N ILE A 78 -0.90 19.71 2.23
CA ILE A 78 -0.24 18.73 3.10
C ILE A 78 1.13 19.24 3.63
N ARG A 79 1.86 19.99 2.82
CA ARG A 79 3.16 20.58 3.21
C ARG A 79 3.14 21.58 4.34
N THR A 80 1.97 22.14 4.67
CA THR A 80 1.82 23.09 5.78
C THR A 80 1.48 22.39 7.08
N TRP A 81 1.23 21.07 7.06
CA TRP A 81 0.80 20.34 8.24
C TRP A 81 1.97 20.13 9.21
N ILE A 82 1.70 20.40 10.48
CA ILE A 82 2.68 20.31 11.57
C ILE A 82 2.24 19.18 12.51
N ASN A 83 3.19 18.45 13.10
CA ASN A 83 2.95 17.34 14.02
C ASN A 83 2.05 16.22 13.43
N SER A 84 2.13 16.01 12.12
CA SER A 84 1.45 14.92 11.41
C SER A 84 2.29 13.64 11.41
N ARG A 85 1.65 12.48 11.27
CA ARG A 85 2.33 11.17 11.14
C ARG A 85 3.05 11.09 9.79
N TYR A 86 2.38 11.53 8.74
CA TYR A 86 2.95 11.66 7.41
C TYR A 86 3.97 12.79 7.35
N THR A 87 5.08 12.52 6.68
CA THR A 87 6.13 13.51 6.42
C THR A 87 6.45 13.52 4.93
N ILE A 88 6.51 14.69 4.31
CA ILE A 88 6.78 14.82 2.86
C ILE A 88 8.17 14.32 2.49
N ASN A 89 9.14 14.47 3.39
CA ASN A 89 10.51 14.03 3.15
C ASN A 89 10.68 12.54 3.45
N ASN A 90 9.89 11.70 2.76
CA ASN A 90 10.01 10.25 2.79
C ASN A 90 10.26 9.73 1.36
N ASN A 91 10.95 8.59 1.26
CA ASN A 91 11.38 8.02 -0.03
C ASN A 91 10.37 7.01 -0.61
N TYR A 92 9.16 6.92 -0.06
CA TYR A 92 8.20 5.85 -0.38
C TYR A 92 6.89 6.37 -0.97
N PHE A 93 6.34 7.44 -0.42
CA PHE A 93 5.06 8.04 -0.82
C PHE A 93 5.22 9.55 -0.84
N ILE A 94 5.54 10.11 -2.00
CA ILE A 94 5.99 11.50 -2.11
C ILE A 94 4.82 12.49 -2.14
N GLU A 95 5.11 13.80 -2.09
CA GLU A 95 4.09 14.86 -2.07
C GLU A 95 3.06 14.76 -3.20
N GLY A 96 3.49 14.36 -4.40
CA GLY A 96 2.58 14.16 -5.54
C GLY A 96 1.51 13.12 -5.22
N ASP A 97 1.93 11.91 -4.80
CA ASP A 97 1.03 10.81 -4.47
C ASP A 97 0.13 11.16 -3.29
N ALA A 98 0.69 11.86 -2.30
CA ALA A 98 -0.03 12.32 -1.12
C ALA A 98 -1.15 13.31 -1.47
N ASN A 99 -0.88 14.28 -2.34
CA ASN A 99 -1.90 15.20 -2.82
C ASN A 99 -2.99 14.44 -3.59
N ILE A 100 -2.63 13.52 -4.49
CA ILE A 100 -3.63 12.72 -5.21
C ILE A 100 -4.54 11.94 -4.25
N LEU A 101 -3.96 11.23 -3.27
CA LEU A 101 -4.73 10.48 -2.28
C LEU A 101 -5.65 11.40 -1.46
N PHE A 102 -5.14 12.55 -1.03
CA PHE A 102 -5.94 13.57 -0.35
C PHE A 102 -7.13 14.04 -1.17
N GLY A 103 -6.90 14.36 -2.45
CA GLY A 103 -7.95 14.78 -3.37
C GLY A 103 -9.02 13.71 -3.56
N ILE A 104 -8.62 12.44 -3.70
CA ILE A 104 -9.54 11.29 -3.78
C ILE A 104 -10.41 11.21 -2.51
N ILE A 105 -9.79 11.25 -1.32
CA ILE A 105 -10.53 11.15 -0.06
C ILE A 105 -11.49 12.35 0.10
N LYS A 106 -11.07 13.57 -0.26
CA LYS A 106 -11.93 14.75 -0.22
C LYS A 106 -13.12 14.64 -1.17
N LYS A 107 -12.89 14.24 -2.42
CA LYS A 107 -13.93 14.12 -3.45
C LYS A 107 -14.99 13.09 -3.06
N TYR A 108 -14.57 11.91 -2.62
CA TYR A 108 -15.48 10.79 -2.37
C TYR A 108 -16.00 10.74 -0.93
N SER A 109 -15.27 11.33 0.03
CA SER A 109 -15.61 11.33 1.46
C SER A 109 -16.04 9.93 1.94
N PRO A 110 -15.16 8.92 1.76
CA PRO A 110 -15.49 7.51 1.98
C PRO A 110 -15.96 7.25 3.41
N LYS A 111 -16.78 6.21 3.61
CA LYS A 111 -17.03 5.68 4.96
C LYS A 111 -15.97 4.68 5.36
N ARG A 112 -15.35 4.02 4.39
CA ARG A 112 -14.32 3.02 4.60
C ARG A 112 -13.19 3.12 3.57
N ILE A 113 -11.97 2.89 4.04
CA ILE A 113 -10.80 2.67 3.19
C ILE A 113 -10.15 1.35 3.60
N ILE A 114 -9.98 0.45 2.64
CA ILE A 114 -9.18 -0.76 2.79
C ILE A 114 -7.90 -0.56 1.99
N GLU A 115 -6.75 -0.67 2.64
CA GLU A 115 -5.43 -0.56 2.03
C GLU A 115 -4.74 -1.93 1.97
N ILE A 116 -4.13 -2.23 0.83
CA ILE A 116 -3.21 -3.36 0.64
C ILE A 116 -1.79 -2.83 0.47
N GLY A 117 -0.92 -3.18 1.44
CA GLY A 117 0.44 -2.65 1.54
C GLY A 117 0.44 -1.30 2.24
N SER A 118 1.06 -1.21 3.41
CA SER A 118 0.89 -0.07 4.31
C SER A 118 2.19 0.61 4.70
N GLY A 119 2.09 1.90 4.99
CA GLY A 119 3.21 2.75 5.35
C GLY A 119 2.84 4.22 5.41
N PHE A 120 3.52 5.04 4.60
CA PHE A 120 3.33 6.50 4.59
C PHE A 120 1.95 6.91 4.05
N SER A 121 1.36 6.13 3.13
CA SER A 121 -0.03 6.30 2.68
C SER A 121 -1.02 6.13 3.84
N SER A 122 -0.92 5.07 4.64
CA SER A 122 -1.74 4.89 5.85
C SER A 122 -1.55 6.00 6.89
N ALA A 123 -0.31 6.47 7.09
CA ALA A 123 -0.04 7.61 7.97
C ALA A 123 -0.79 8.87 7.51
N LEU A 124 -0.78 9.11 6.19
CA LEU A 124 -1.52 10.22 5.59
C LEU A 124 -3.03 10.04 5.74
N MET A 125 -3.57 8.84 5.49
CA MET A 125 -5.01 8.55 5.67
C MET A 125 -5.47 8.82 7.11
N LEU A 126 -4.66 8.44 8.10
CA LEU A 126 -4.93 8.72 9.51
C LEU A 126 -4.94 10.23 9.81
N ASP A 127 -3.95 10.97 9.31
CA ASP A 127 -3.88 12.43 9.49
C ASP A 127 -5.08 13.13 8.83
N ILE A 128 -5.48 12.69 7.62
CA ILE A 128 -6.66 13.20 6.92
C ILE A 128 -7.94 12.93 7.72
N ASN A 129 -8.11 11.68 8.17
CA ASN A 129 -9.30 11.26 8.89
C ASN A 129 -9.45 12.03 10.21
N GLN A 130 -8.33 12.21 10.92
CA GLN A 130 -8.29 12.99 12.16
C GLN A 130 -8.60 14.46 11.91
N LYS A 131 -7.99 15.08 10.90
CA LYS A 131 -8.08 16.53 10.67
C LYS A 131 -9.41 16.97 10.06
N PHE A 132 -9.99 16.17 9.17
CA PHE A 132 -11.14 16.60 8.35
C PHE A 132 -12.42 15.79 8.58
N TYR A 133 -12.33 14.62 9.19
CA TYR A 133 -13.45 13.69 9.30
C TYR A 133 -13.75 13.26 10.74
N ASN A 134 -13.12 13.87 11.74
CA ASN A 134 -13.28 13.53 13.16
C ASN A 134 -13.11 12.02 13.44
N ASN A 135 -12.20 11.37 12.71
CA ASN A 135 -11.99 9.92 12.75
C ASN A 135 -13.26 9.09 12.45
N SER A 136 -14.09 9.55 11.51
CA SER A 136 -15.31 8.85 11.09
C SER A 136 -15.12 7.89 9.91
N ILE A 137 -13.99 7.97 9.21
CA ILE A 137 -13.62 7.00 8.18
C ILE A 137 -13.09 5.75 8.88
N GLU A 138 -13.63 4.58 8.53
CA GLU A 138 -13.08 3.30 8.96
C GLU A 138 -11.84 2.97 8.11
N LEU A 139 -10.69 2.77 8.74
CA LEU A 139 -9.42 2.47 8.08
C LEU A 139 -9.00 1.04 8.37
N VAL A 140 -8.78 0.23 7.33
CA VAL A 140 -8.32 -1.16 7.44
C VAL A 140 -7.04 -1.32 6.62
N PHE A 141 -5.96 -1.74 7.27
CA PHE A 141 -4.63 -1.84 6.70
C PHE A 141 -4.19 -3.32 6.63
N ILE A 142 -4.01 -3.85 5.43
CA ILE A 142 -3.54 -5.22 5.19
C ILE A 142 -2.03 -5.17 4.94
N GLU A 143 -1.26 -5.52 5.96
CA GLU A 143 0.20 -5.42 5.94
C GLU A 143 0.84 -6.65 6.62
N PRO A 144 1.50 -7.57 5.89
CA PRO A 144 2.12 -8.76 6.47
C PRO A 144 3.32 -8.45 7.39
N TYR A 145 4.00 -7.31 7.21
CA TYR A 145 5.23 -6.95 7.91
C TYR A 145 5.16 -5.53 8.51
N PRO A 146 4.19 -5.23 9.40
CA PRO A 146 3.96 -3.87 9.87
C PRO A 146 5.12 -3.34 10.71
N GLU A 147 5.96 -4.21 11.27
CA GLU A 147 7.15 -3.84 12.03
C GLU A 147 8.20 -3.11 11.19
N ASP A 148 8.25 -3.38 9.88
CA ASP A 148 9.28 -2.81 9.00
C ASP A 148 9.08 -1.31 8.78
N ARG A 149 7.83 -0.83 8.84
CA ARG A 149 7.48 0.58 8.57
C ARG A 149 6.25 1.05 9.33
N LEU A 150 5.10 0.40 9.15
CA LEU A 150 3.80 0.89 9.62
C LEU A 150 3.79 1.19 11.13
N ASN A 151 4.32 0.30 11.95
CA ASN A 151 4.34 0.44 13.42
C ASN A 151 5.15 1.65 13.91
N GLN A 152 5.99 2.25 13.07
CA GLN A 152 6.76 3.45 13.40
C GLN A 152 6.00 4.74 13.07
N LEU A 153 4.89 4.63 12.33
CA LEU A 153 4.10 5.75 11.80
C LEU A 153 2.74 5.89 12.49
N ILE A 154 2.25 4.84 13.13
CA ILE A 154 0.93 4.81 13.79
C ILE A 154 1.08 4.72 15.31
N TYR A 155 0.06 5.16 16.03
CA TYR A 155 -0.03 5.10 17.48
C TYR A 155 -1.02 4.03 17.93
N THR A 156 -0.89 3.58 19.18
CA THR A 156 -1.79 2.56 19.78
C THR A 156 -3.26 2.99 19.80
N ASP A 157 -3.50 4.30 19.83
CA ASP A 157 -4.82 4.88 20.04
C ASP A 157 -5.48 5.29 18.70
N ASP A 158 -4.81 5.01 17.57
CA ASP A 158 -5.32 5.31 16.24
C ASP A 158 -6.55 4.45 15.91
N LYS A 159 -7.58 5.08 15.35
CA LYS A 159 -8.80 4.39 14.92
C LYS A 159 -8.59 3.72 13.57
N CYS A 160 -7.90 2.58 13.59
CA CYS A 160 -7.68 1.73 12.43
C CYS A 160 -7.61 0.24 12.82
N GLU A 161 -7.84 -0.63 11.86
CA GLU A 161 -7.61 -2.07 11.97
C GLU A 161 -6.34 -2.43 11.18
N VAL A 162 -5.38 -3.11 11.83
CA VAL A 162 -4.20 -3.66 11.14
C VAL A 162 -4.31 -5.17 11.04
N ILE A 163 -4.51 -5.66 9.83
CA ILE A 163 -4.56 -7.08 9.51
C ILE A 163 -3.15 -7.53 9.12
N LYS A 164 -2.44 -8.12 10.08
CA LYS A 164 -1.10 -8.66 9.86
C LYS A 164 -1.12 -9.95 9.04
N ARG A 165 -1.36 -9.83 7.73
CA ARG A 165 -1.50 -10.96 6.82
C ARG A 165 -1.19 -10.55 5.38
N LYS A 166 -0.70 -11.51 4.60
CA LYS A 166 -0.62 -11.40 3.14
C LYS A 166 -2.03 -11.30 2.54
N VAL A 167 -2.23 -10.42 1.56
CA VAL A 167 -3.53 -10.19 0.90
C VAL A 167 -4.11 -11.46 0.29
N GLN A 168 -3.25 -12.34 -0.23
CA GLN A 168 -3.60 -13.64 -0.82
C GLN A 168 -4.35 -14.56 0.16
N ASN A 169 -4.23 -14.31 1.47
CA ASN A 169 -4.83 -15.10 2.54
C ASN A 169 -5.98 -14.36 3.26
N ILE A 170 -6.46 -13.26 2.67
CA ILE A 170 -7.60 -12.50 3.16
C ILE A 170 -8.88 -13.09 2.55
N ASN A 171 -9.97 -13.10 3.33
CA ASN A 171 -11.27 -13.53 2.84
C ASN A 171 -11.81 -12.47 1.85
N PRO A 172 -12.16 -12.82 0.60
CA PRO A 172 -12.70 -11.87 -0.39
C PRO A 172 -13.95 -11.11 0.07
N ALA A 173 -14.69 -11.66 1.05
CA ALA A 173 -15.83 -10.99 1.67
C ALA A 173 -15.46 -9.63 2.29
N LEU A 174 -14.19 -9.43 2.68
CA LEU A 174 -13.69 -8.14 3.15
C LEU A 174 -13.80 -7.07 2.05
N PHE A 175 -13.36 -7.37 0.83
CA PHE A 175 -13.41 -6.43 -0.30
C PHE A 175 -14.83 -6.26 -0.83
N SER A 176 -15.60 -7.36 -0.85
CA SER A 176 -17.02 -7.35 -1.23
C SER A 176 -17.91 -6.50 -0.31
N SER A 177 -17.39 -6.08 0.86
CA SER A 177 -18.12 -5.24 1.81
C SER A 177 -17.98 -3.74 1.55
N LEU A 178 -17.11 -3.32 0.62
CA LEU A 178 -16.99 -1.93 0.19
C LEU A 178 -18.31 -1.47 -0.45
N LYS A 179 -18.73 -0.25 -0.12
CA LYS A 179 -19.93 0.39 -0.67
C LYS A 179 -19.53 1.49 -1.64
N GLU A 180 -20.55 2.12 -2.23
CA GLU A 180 -20.35 3.29 -3.09
C GLU A 180 -19.49 4.34 -2.38
N ASN A 181 -18.50 4.88 -3.10
CA ASN A 181 -17.51 5.85 -2.65
C ASN A 181 -16.52 5.37 -1.58
N ASP A 182 -16.62 4.13 -1.09
CA ASP A 182 -15.53 3.53 -0.32
C ASP A 182 -14.33 3.24 -1.22
N ILE A 183 -13.14 3.22 -0.62
CA ILE A 183 -11.88 3.15 -1.36
C ILE A 183 -11.18 1.82 -1.07
N LEU A 184 -10.81 1.12 -2.15
CA LEU A 184 -9.75 0.12 -2.12
C LEU A 184 -8.44 0.79 -2.59
N PHE A 185 -7.48 0.93 -1.70
CA PHE A 185 -6.17 1.52 -2.00
C PHE A 185 -5.11 0.41 -2.10
N ILE A 186 -4.34 0.40 -3.20
CA ILE A 186 -3.38 -0.67 -3.48
C ILE A 186 -1.99 -0.05 -3.66
N ASP A 187 -1.11 -0.27 -2.68
CA ASP A 187 0.31 0.08 -2.72
C ASP A 187 1.15 -1.16 -2.30
N SER A 188 0.99 -2.22 -3.10
CA SER A 188 1.57 -3.55 -2.86
C SER A 188 3.09 -3.60 -3.01
N SER A 189 3.69 -4.80 -3.05
CA SER A 189 5.16 -4.95 -3.15
C SER A 189 5.81 -4.38 -4.44
N HIS A 190 5.02 -4.08 -5.48
CA HIS A 190 5.49 -3.67 -6.82
C HIS A 190 6.39 -4.70 -7.54
N VAL A 191 6.40 -5.96 -7.08
CA VAL A 191 7.24 -7.02 -7.64
C VAL A 191 6.38 -8.14 -8.21
N SER A 192 6.56 -8.43 -9.50
CA SER A 192 5.98 -9.62 -10.13
C SER A 192 6.90 -10.83 -9.91
N LYS A 193 6.38 -11.85 -9.23
CA LYS A 193 6.99 -13.18 -9.07
C LYS A 193 5.92 -14.20 -8.72
N MET A 194 6.24 -15.48 -8.82
CA MET A 194 5.31 -16.53 -8.40
C MET A 194 4.87 -16.32 -6.95
N GLY A 195 3.55 -16.31 -6.73
CA GLY A 195 2.95 -16.06 -5.41
C GLY A 195 3.00 -14.62 -4.91
N SER A 196 3.38 -13.64 -5.74
CA SER A 196 3.36 -12.24 -5.33
C SER A 196 1.94 -11.69 -5.16
N ASP A 197 1.82 -10.68 -4.32
CA ASP A 197 0.61 -9.90 -4.12
C ASP A 197 0.18 -9.19 -5.41
N LEU A 198 1.13 -8.63 -6.17
CA LEU A 198 0.86 -7.99 -7.45
C LEU A 198 0.15 -8.95 -8.43
N ASN A 199 0.66 -10.17 -8.56
CA ASN A 199 0.08 -11.15 -9.48
C ASN A 199 -1.30 -11.62 -8.99
N PHE A 200 -1.49 -11.79 -7.68
CA PHE A 200 -2.79 -12.13 -7.11
C PHE A 200 -3.83 -11.02 -7.37
N ILE A 201 -3.46 -9.75 -7.10
CA ILE A 201 -4.34 -8.59 -7.27
C ILE A 201 -4.77 -8.45 -8.74
N LEU A 202 -3.83 -8.64 -9.68
CA LEU A 202 -4.10 -8.46 -11.11
C LEU A 202 -4.85 -9.63 -11.74
N ASN A 203 -4.62 -10.87 -11.30
CA ASN A 203 -5.14 -12.05 -11.99
C ASN A 203 -6.36 -12.69 -11.31
N ASP A 204 -6.40 -12.68 -9.97
CA ASP A 204 -7.37 -13.47 -9.21
C ASP A 204 -8.53 -12.61 -8.67
N HIS A 205 -8.46 -11.28 -8.82
CA HIS A 205 -9.39 -10.24 -8.35
C HIS A 205 -9.80 -10.40 -6.87
N PRO A 206 -9.25 -9.60 -5.93
CA PRO A 206 -9.60 -9.67 -4.51
C PRO A 206 -11.07 -9.28 -4.23
#